data_AF-A0A7W3ZYM7-F1
#
_entry.id   AF-A0A7W3ZYM7-F1
#
_cell.length_a   1.000
_cell.length_b   1.000
_cell.length_c   1.000
_cell.angle_alpha   90.00
_cell.angle_beta   90.00
_cell.angle_gamma   90.00
#
_symmetry.space_group_name_H-M   'P 1'
#
loop_
_entity.id
_entity.type
_entity.pdbx_description
1 polymer ?
#
loop_
_entity_poly.entity_id
_entity_poly.type
_entity_poly.pdbx_seq_one_letter_code
_entity_poly.pdbx_strand_id
1 'polypeptide(L)'
;MSLFFEGAEKKLEVVISDSGPNLRDLGVDFWHALVASADADILSQISNDHLDSYILSESSLFVWDKKLIMLTCGGTRLVNALMHLIQVLGVDAISFVSFQRKNEFIAALQPSTFAEDIALIRQHISGKAYRIGHLDSHHHYLFHSPNPYANALEEKNCELLMYHISGDIAAYLRSQGQNAEVIRQQLRLAELFSGFTLDDHLFSPLGYSVNGIKDDKYFTIHISPQEQSAYVSIETNLDLANYPYPVFAKLLERLQPSSWDIIGFNLAHEESDFPVHLCLGSCSITTSLGYNIHFSHYQQRCQEVLIPEFM
;
A
#
# COMPACT_ATOMS: atom_id res chain seq x y z
N MET A 1 27.31 2.21 -6.90
CA MET A 1 26.44 2.77 -5.86
C MET A 1 25.05 2.25 -6.13
N SER A 2 24.47 1.47 -5.22
CA SER A 2 23.03 1.24 -5.29
C SER A 2 22.37 2.60 -5.09
N LEU A 3 21.51 3.03 -6.01
CA LEU A 3 20.69 4.22 -5.76
C LEU A 3 19.67 3.81 -4.70
N PHE A 4 19.71 4.44 -3.54
CA PHE A 4 18.67 4.32 -2.53
C PHE A 4 17.29 4.62 -3.17
N PHE A 5 16.30 3.82 -2.82
CA PHE A 5 14.90 4.02 -3.20
C PHE A 5 14.02 3.86 -1.97
N GLU A 6 13.13 4.82 -1.74
CA GLU A 6 12.18 4.77 -0.62
C GLU A 6 10.97 3.91 -1.00
N GLY A 7 10.97 2.64 -0.59
CA GLY A 7 9.85 1.74 -0.82
C GLY A 7 8.64 1.99 0.08
N ALA A 8 8.83 2.66 1.23
CA ALA A 8 7.75 2.92 2.18
C ALA A 8 6.63 3.75 1.54
N GLU A 9 5.39 3.26 1.66
CA GLU A 9 4.28 3.80 0.90
C GLU A 9 3.50 4.90 1.63
N LYS A 10 2.89 5.75 0.81
CA LYS A 10 1.80 6.64 1.17
C LYS A 10 0.52 6.10 0.55
N LYS A 11 -0.61 6.24 1.24
CA LYS A 11 -1.92 5.76 0.79
C LYS A 11 -2.99 6.81 0.99
N LEU A 12 -3.83 6.97 -0.02
CA LEU A 12 -4.97 7.88 -0.04
C LEU A 12 -6.21 7.06 -0.38
N GLU A 13 -7.20 7.11 0.49
CA GLU A 13 -8.54 6.58 0.24
C GLU A 13 -9.52 7.74 0.26
N VAL A 14 -10.33 7.85 -0.79
CA VAL A 14 -11.37 8.88 -0.90
C VAL A 14 -12.68 8.21 -1.26
N VAL A 15 -13.74 8.59 -0.55
CA VAL A 15 -15.12 8.20 -0.87
C VAL A 15 -15.91 9.44 -1.27
N ILE A 16 -16.64 9.32 -2.37
CA ILE A 16 -17.46 10.37 -2.96
C ILE A 16 -18.87 10.29 -2.37
N SER A 17 -19.44 11.45 -2.07
CA SER A 17 -20.80 11.56 -1.58
C SER A 17 -21.84 11.10 -2.62
N ASP A 18 -23.06 10.80 -2.18
CA ASP A 18 -24.14 10.38 -3.07
C ASP A 18 -24.43 11.43 -4.16
N SER A 19 -24.28 12.71 -3.83
CA SER A 19 -24.42 13.83 -4.77
C SER A 19 -23.21 14.07 -5.66
N GLY A 20 -22.06 13.46 -5.36
CA GLY A 20 -20.86 13.56 -6.17
C GLY A 20 -20.94 12.72 -7.45
N PRO A 21 -19.95 12.83 -8.35
CA PRO A 21 -19.94 12.09 -9.62
C PRO A 21 -19.77 10.58 -9.39
N ASN A 22 -19.99 9.80 -10.46
CA ASN A 22 -19.37 8.48 -10.55
C ASN A 22 -17.90 8.69 -10.99
N LEU A 23 -16.96 8.17 -10.22
CA LEU A 23 -15.53 8.31 -10.48
C LEU A 23 -15.12 7.67 -11.82
N ARG A 24 -15.71 6.52 -12.18
CA ARG A 24 -15.38 5.79 -13.41
C ARG A 24 -15.84 6.53 -14.67
N ASP A 25 -16.79 7.46 -14.53
CA ASP A 25 -17.28 8.30 -15.62
C ASP A 25 -16.42 9.56 -15.87
N LEU A 26 -15.40 9.82 -15.02
CA LEU A 26 -14.56 11.04 -15.13
C LEU A 26 -13.58 11.02 -16.33
N GLY A 27 -13.38 9.85 -16.94
CA GLY A 27 -12.57 9.69 -18.13
C GLY A 27 -11.06 9.64 -17.90
N VAL A 28 -10.33 9.18 -18.92
CA VAL A 28 -8.89 8.89 -18.84
C VAL A 28 -8.04 10.14 -18.58
N ASP A 29 -8.37 11.27 -19.20
CA ASP A 29 -7.62 12.53 -19.04
C ASP A 29 -7.66 13.04 -17.59
N PHE A 30 -8.78 12.82 -16.90
CA PHE A 30 -8.91 13.16 -15.48
C PHE A 30 -7.92 12.35 -14.63
N TRP A 31 -7.86 11.02 -14.85
CA TRP A 31 -6.98 10.15 -14.08
C TRP A 31 -5.50 10.43 -14.36
N HIS A 32 -5.12 10.72 -15.60
CA HIS A 32 -3.77 11.18 -15.91
C HIS A 32 -3.42 12.49 -15.19
N ALA A 33 -4.32 13.48 -15.18
CA ALA A 33 -4.08 14.75 -14.50
C ALA A 33 -3.96 14.57 -12.97
N LEU A 34 -4.83 13.73 -12.39
CA LEU A 34 -4.78 13.39 -10.97
C LEU A 34 -3.46 12.74 -10.60
N VAL A 35 -3.06 11.68 -11.31
CA VAL A 35 -1.85 10.92 -11.03
C VAL A 35 -0.60 11.80 -11.21
N ALA A 36 -0.57 12.61 -12.28
CA ALA A 36 0.51 13.57 -12.52
C ALA A 36 0.66 14.61 -11.40
N SER A 37 -0.44 15.01 -10.74
CA SER A 37 -0.37 15.95 -9.61
C SER A 37 0.39 15.40 -8.39
N ALA A 38 0.50 14.07 -8.28
CA ALA A 38 1.29 13.37 -7.25
C ALA A 38 2.74 13.07 -7.68
N ASP A 39 3.18 13.59 -8.83
CA ASP A 39 4.49 13.31 -9.45
C ASP A 39 4.64 11.84 -9.91
N ALA A 40 3.58 11.26 -10.46
CA ALA A 40 3.56 9.90 -11.00
C ALA A 40 2.90 9.85 -12.40
N ASP A 41 3.02 8.72 -13.09
CA ASP A 41 2.43 8.46 -14.41
C ASP A 41 1.63 7.14 -14.39
N ILE A 42 0.61 7.02 -15.25
CA ILE A 42 -0.10 5.76 -15.50
C ILE A 42 0.66 4.96 -16.56
N LEU A 43 1.00 3.70 -16.25
CA LEU A 43 1.74 2.81 -17.15
C LEU A 43 0.81 1.86 -17.92
N SER A 44 -0.18 1.31 -17.23
CA SER A 44 -1.15 0.36 -17.76
C SER A 44 -2.43 0.37 -16.96
N GLN A 45 -3.48 -0.23 -17.53
CA GLN A 45 -4.81 -0.30 -16.93
C GLN A 45 -5.48 -1.64 -17.26
N ILE A 46 -6.19 -2.18 -16.29
CA ILE A 46 -7.21 -3.21 -16.47
C ILE A 46 -8.53 -2.78 -15.82
N SER A 47 -9.64 -3.32 -16.30
CA SER A 47 -10.99 -2.99 -15.82
C SER A 47 -11.85 -4.24 -15.71
N ASN A 48 -12.80 -4.22 -14.77
CA ASN A 48 -13.92 -5.15 -14.73
C ASN A 48 -15.24 -4.39 -14.49
N ASP A 49 -16.33 -5.11 -14.23
CA ASP A 49 -17.65 -4.50 -14.03
C ASP A 49 -17.71 -3.57 -12.79
N HIS A 50 -16.84 -3.76 -11.81
CA HIS A 50 -16.89 -3.08 -10.51
C HIS A 50 -15.82 -2.01 -10.31
N LEU A 51 -14.62 -2.19 -10.90
CA LEU A 51 -13.50 -1.28 -10.68
C LEU A 51 -12.51 -1.22 -11.84
N ASP A 52 -11.81 -0.09 -11.93
CA ASP A 52 -10.67 0.13 -12.80
C ASP A 52 -9.39 0.14 -11.96
N SER A 53 -8.34 -0.51 -12.45
CA SER A 53 -7.05 -0.62 -11.79
C SER A 53 -5.95 -0.14 -12.72
N TYR A 54 -5.03 0.66 -12.17
CA TYR A 54 -3.95 1.30 -12.89
C TYR A 54 -2.63 0.97 -12.20
N ILE A 55 -1.65 0.50 -12.97
CA ILE A 55 -0.25 0.47 -12.53
C ILE A 55 0.33 1.85 -12.76
N LEU A 56 0.98 2.40 -11.73
CA LEU A 56 1.64 3.69 -11.78
C LEU A 56 3.16 3.52 -11.89
N SER A 57 3.86 4.58 -12.32
CA SER A 57 5.32 4.65 -12.27
C SER A 57 5.89 4.46 -10.86
N GLU A 58 5.09 4.75 -9.83
CA GLU A 58 5.49 4.75 -8.43
C GLU A 58 4.42 4.10 -7.52
N SER A 59 3.78 2.99 -7.92
CA SER A 59 2.81 2.13 -7.17
C SER A 59 1.49 1.88 -7.96
N SER A 60 0.30 2.13 -7.38
CA SER A 60 -1.00 1.73 -7.97
C SER A 60 -2.19 2.66 -7.64
N LEU A 61 -3.20 2.66 -8.51
CA LEU A 61 -4.50 3.31 -8.31
C LEU A 61 -5.65 2.33 -8.60
N PHE A 62 -6.66 2.33 -7.73
CA PHE A 62 -7.91 1.57 -7.88
C PHE A 62 -9.11 2.50 -7.78
N VAL A 63 -10.06 2.36 -8.71
CA VAL A 63 -11.22 3.25 -8.84
C VAL A 63 -12.50 2.42 -8.97
N TRP A 64 -13.36 2.51 -7.97
CA TRP A 64 -14.76 2.08 -8.00
C TRP A 64 -15.67 3.27 -8.30
N ASP A 65 -16.97 3.05 -8.47
CA ASP A 65 -17.93 4.12 -8.79
C ASP A 65 -17.89 5.30 -7.81
N LYS A 66 -17.69 5.02 -6.52
CA LYS A 66 -17.75 6.02 -5.43
C LYS A 66 -16.53 6.02 -4.52
N LYS A 67 -15.51 5.22 -4.83
CA LYS A 67 -14.31 5.07 -4.00
C LYS A 67 -13.08 5.05 -4.88
N LEU A 68 -12.00 5.67 -4.43
CA LEU A 68 -10.67 5.42 -4.97
C LEU A 68 -9.69 5.09 -3.85
N ILE A 69 -8.69 4.29 -4.20
CA ILE A 69 -7.51 4.05 -3.37
C ILE A 69 -6.29 4.29 -4.27
N MET A 70 -5.43 5.22 -3.87
CA MET A 70 -4.17 5.52 -4.55
C MET A 70 -3.03 5.29 -3.58
N LEU A 71 -2.07 4.46 -3.98
CA LEU A 71 -0.82 4.22 -3.29
C LEU A 71 0.30 4.85 -4.09
N THR A 72 1.30 5.37 -3.39
CA THR A 72 2.53 5.90 -4.02
C THR A 72 3.75 5.64 -3.15
N CYS A 73 4.89 5.33 -3.76
CA CYS A 73 6.20 5.22 -3.11
C CYS A 73 7.18 6.31 -3.60
N GLY A 74 8.46 6.19 -3.24
CA GLY A 74 9.51 7.10 -3.70
C GLY A 74 9.36 8.54 -3.19
N GLY A 75 9.66 9.49 -4.07
CA GLY A 75 9.65 10.94 -3.79
C GLY A 75 8.32 11.65 -4.11
N THR A 76 7.24 10.88 -4.33
CA THR A 76 5.91 11.38 -4.73
C THR A 76 5.23 12.24 -3.66
N ARG A 77 4.32 13.10 -4.11
CA ARG A 77 3.51 14.03 -3.28
C ARG A 77 2.03 13.65 -3.30
N LEU A 78 1.67 12.48 -2.77
CA LEU A 78 0.29 11.96 -2.81
C LEU A 78 -0.79 12.93 -2.29
N VAL A 79 -0.46 13.78 -1.31
CA VAL A 79 -1.40 14.80 -0.81
C VAL A 79 -1.89 15.75 -1.91
N ASN A 80 -1.07 16.01 -2.94
CA ASN A 80 -1.44 16.85 -4.07
C ASN A 80 -2.56 16.23 -4.91
N ALA A 81 -2.64 14.90 -5.03
CA ALA A 81 -3.76 14.24 -5.70
C ALA A 81 -5.08 14.52 -4.97
N LEU A 82 -5.08 14.49 -3.64
CA LEU A 82 -6.25 14.90 -2.86
C LEU A 82 -6.59 16.38 -3.06
N MET A 83 -5.59 17.27 -3.08
CA MET A 83 -5.83 18.69 -3.35
C MET A 83 -6.42 18.92 -4.74
N HIS A 84 -5.94 18.18 -5.74
CA HIS A 84 -6.48 18.21 -7.10
C HIS A 84 -7.93 17.73 -7.14
N LEU A 85 -8.26 16.62 -6.47
CA LEU A 85 -9.65 16.15 -6.31
C LEU A 85 -10.56 17.21 -5.71
N ILE A 86 -10.12 17.84 -4.60
CA ILE A 86 -10.89 18.89 -3.93
C ILE A 86 -11.07 20.10 -4.86
N GLN A 87 -10.05 20.47 -5.61
CA GLN A 87 -10.10 21.59 -6.55
C GLN A 87 -11.10 21.35 -7.69
N VAL A 88 -11.12 20.14 -8.24
CA VAL A 88 -11.93 19.81 -9.43
C VAL A 88 -13.37 19.43 -9.06
N LEU A 89 -13.55 18.62 -8.02
CA LEU A 89 -14.87 18.10 -7.62
C LEU A 89 -15.57 18.96 -6.57
N GLY A 90 -14.80 19.76 -5.82
CA GLY A 90 -15.28 20.47 -4.64
C GLY A 90 -15.30 19.57 -3.39
N VAL A 91 -15.05 20.17 -2.23
CA VAL A 91 -14.99 19.43 -0.95
C VAL A 91 -16.32 18.76 -0.59
N ASP A 92 -17.45 19.35 -0.98
CA ASP A 92 -18.80 18.82 -0.69
C ASP A 92 -19.11 17.52 -1.46
N ALA A 93 -18.36 17.24 -2.53
CA ALA A 93 -18.44 15.97 -3.26
C ALA A 93 -17.73 14.82 -2.53
N ILE A 94 -16.97 15.09 -1.46
CA ILE A 94 -16.16 14.10 -0.75
C ILE A 94 -16.79 13.81 0.61
N SER A 95 -17.21 12.57 0.84
CA SER A 95 -17.79 12.14 2.12
C SER A 95 -16.76 11.65 3.12
N PHE A 96 -15.68 11.03 2.64
CA PHE A 96 -14.63 10.48 3.49
C PHE A 96 -13.25 10.59 2.85
N VAL A 97 -12.24 10.84 3.69
CA VAL A 97 -10.82 10.78 3.34
C VAL A 97 -10.08 10.02 4.43
N SER A 98 -9.23 9.09 4.02
CA SER A 98 -8.16 8.51 4.83
C SER A 98 -6.82 8.73 4.14
N PHE A 99 -5.82 9.18 4.88
CA PHE A 99 -4.47 9.41 4.38
C PHE A 99 -3.46 8.74 5.30
N GLN A 100 -2.61 7.90 4.75
CA GLN A 100 -1.69 7.07 5.51
C GLN A 100 -0.26 7.22 5.00
N ARG A 101 0.71 7.08 5.90
CA ARG A 101 2.14 7.02 5.56
C ARG A 101 2.83 6.01 6.46
N LYS A 102 3.53 5.05 5.88
CA LYS A 102 4.48 4.24 6.64
C LYS A 102 5.71 5.09 6.98
N ASN A 103 6.29 4.90 8.17
CA ASN A 103 7.54 5.57 8.49
C ASN A 103 8.64 5.20 7.48
N GLU A 104 9.39 6.21 7.07
CA GLU A 104 10.38 6.14 5.99
C GLU A 104 11.70 5.53 6.47
N PHE A 105 12.46 4.96 5.53
CA PHE A 105 13.86 4.61 5.79
C PHE A 105 14.71 5.88 5.97
N ILE A 106 14.51 6.89 5.10
CA ILE A 106 15.25 8.16 5.18
C ILE A 106 14.28 9.33 5.02
N ALA A 107 13.64 9.71 6.13
CA ALA A 107 12.66 10.80 6.17
C ALA A 107 13.18 12.14 5.59
N ALA A 108 14.48 12.43 5.71
CA ALA A 108 15.07 13.67 5.18
C ALA A 108 15.08 13.77 3.65
N LEU A 109 14.88 12.66 2.92
CA LEU A 109 14.80 12.65 1.46
C LEU A 109 13.37 12.85 0.95
N GLN A 110 12.36 12.83 1.83
CA GLN A 110 10.98 13.04 1.43
C GLN A 110 10.69 14.52 1.15
N PRO A 111 9.82 14.82 0.18
CA PRO A 111 9.45 16.20 -0.16
C PRO A 111 8.61 16.89 0.92
N SER A 112 8.01 16.11 1.83
CA SER A 112 7.19 16.58 2.94
C SER A 112 7.16 15.53 4.06
N THR A 113 6.85 15.99 5.26
CA THR A 113 6.52 15.17 6.42
C THR A 113 5.02 14.87 6.48
N PHE A 114 4.64 13.83 7.24
CA PHE A 114 3.22 13.57 7.51
C PHE A 114 2.51 14.77 8.16
N ALA A 115 3.21 15.53 9.02
CA ALA A 115 2.65 16.72 9.67
C ALA A 115 2.33 17.86 8.68
N GLU A 116 3.16 18.04 7.65
CA GLU A 116 2.92 19.04 6.60
C GLU A 116 1.77 18.61 5.68
N ASP A 117 1.71 17.33 5.30
CA ASP A 117 0.61 16.81 4.49
C ASP A 117 -0.74 16.99 5.21
N ILE A 118 -0.85 16.59 6.48
CA ILE A 118 -2.11 16.76 7.23
C ILE A 118 -2.44 18.23 7.49
N ALA A 119 -1.44 19.12 7.57
CA ALA A 119 -1.68 20.55 7.69
C ALA A 119 -2.33 21.11 6.42
N LEU A 120 -1.94 20.62 5.25
CA LEU A 120 -2.57 20.95 3.97
C LEU A 120 -3.99 20.39 3.89
N ILE A 121 -4.19 19.10 4.23
CA ILE A 121 -5.51 18.46 4.24
C ILE A 121 -6.49 19.24 5.15
N ARG A 122 -6.03 19.64 6.34
CA ARG A 122 -6.84 20.36 7.34
C ARG A 122 -7.28 21.77 6.94
N GLN A 123 -6.73 22.33 5.86
CA GLN A 123 -7.25 23.58 5.28
C GLN A 123 -8.62 23.38 4.64
N HIS A 124 -8.95 22.14 4.25
CA HIS A 124 -10.19 21.79 3.54
C HIS A 124 -11.06 20.80 4.32
N ILE A 125 -10.45 19.80 4.97
CA ILE A 125 -11.13 18.68 5.60
C ILE A 125 -10.64 18.52 7.03
N SER A 126 -11.54 18.70 8.00
CA SER A 126 -11.23 18.41 9.41
C SER A 126 -10.98 16.91 9.62
N GLY A 127 -10.26 16.54 10.67
CA GLY A 127 -10.01 15.12 10.95
C GLY A 127 -8.99 14.86 12.05
N LYS A 128 -8.92 13.58 12.44
CA LYS A 128 -7.99 13.10 13.47
C LYS A 128 -6.80 12.42 12.82
N ALA A 129 -5.64 12.55 13.46
CA ALA A 129 -4.42 11.90 13.03
C ALA A 129 -3.83 11.08 14.18
N TYR A 130 -3.21 9.95 13.84
CA TYR A 130 -2.64 8.97 14.74
C TYR A 130 -1.26 8.57 14.26
N ARG A 131 -0.39 8.27 15.22
CA ARG A 131 0.81 7.47 15.02
C ARG A 131 0.60 6.15 15.75
N ILE A 132 0.69 5.05 15.03
CA ILE A 132 0.40 3.70 15.49
C ILE A 132 1.73 2.94 15.51
N GLY A 133 2.23 2.55 16.68
CA GLY A 133 3.55 1.94 16.85
C GLY A 133 4.50 2.80 17.70
N HIS A 134 5.82 2.63 17.55
CA HIS A 134 6.86 3.33 18.31
C HIS A 134 7.57 4.41 17.48
N LEU A 135 7.91 5.57 18.07
CA LEU A 135 8.41 6.73 17.31
C LEU A 135 9.82 6.48 16.76
N ASP A 136 10.60 5.75 17.55
CA ASP A 136 11.98 5.35 17.34
C ASP A 136 12.09 3.97 16.65
N SER A 137 10.98 3.44 16.14
CA SER A 137 10.93 2.14 15.48
C SER A 137 9.79 2.11 14.44
N HIS A 138 9.34 0.92 14.04
CA HIS A 138 8.25 0.75 13.09
C HIS A 138 6.95 1.39 13.61
N HIS A 139 6.40 2.29 12.81
CA HIS A 139 5.11 2.91 13.05
C HIS A 139 4.42 3.30 11.75
N HIS A 140 3.10 3.47 11.86
CA HIS A 140 2.24 3.88 10.77
C HIS A 140 1.51 5.17 11.13
N TYR A 141 1.47 6.12 10.21
CA TYR A 141 0.70 7.33 10.34
C TYR A 141 -0.65 7.18 9.65
N LEU A 142 -1.70 7.64 10.30
CA LEU A 142 -3.06 7.63 9.76
C LEU A 142 -3.74 8.95 10.07
N PHE A 143 -4.33 9.57 9.06
CA PHE A 143 -5.33 10.63 9.18
C PHE A 143 -6.66 10.12 8.64
N HIS A 144 -7.77 10.47 9.28
CA HIS A 144 -9.10 10.26 8.70
C HIS A 144 -10.04 11.44 9.00
N SER A 145 -10.98 11.69 8.07
CA SER A 145 -12.06 12.66 8.23
C SER A 145 -13.08 12.19 9.29
N PRO A 146 -13.89 13.10 9.88
CA PRO A 146 -14.74 12.79 11.03
C PRO A 146 -16.07 12.10 10.69
N ASN A 147 -16.43 11.98 9.41
CA ASN A 147 -17.70 11.41 8.98
C ASN A 147 -17.48 9.99 8.43
N PRO A 148 -18.26 8.98 8.83
CA PRO A 148 -18.20 7.67 8.21
C PRO A 148 -18.89 7.71 6.84
N TYR A 149 -18.63 6.69 6.02
CA TYR A 149 -19.39 6.42 4.79
C TYR A 149 -20.14 5.08 4.90
N ALA A 150 -21.03 4.81 3.95
CA ALA A 150 -21.83 3.59 3.94
C ALA A 150 -20.93 2.34 3.92
N ASN A 151 -21.29 1.32 4.71
CA ASN A 151 -20.60 0.02 4.82
C ASN A 151 -19.14 0.06 5.31
N ALA A 152 -18.63 1.21 5.76
CA ALA A 152 -17.23 1.34 6.09
C ALA A 152 -16.75 0.44 7.26
N LEU A 153 -17.67 0.00 8.12
CA LEU A 153 -17.37 -0.97 9.20
C LEU A 153 -17.34 -2.43 8.73
N GLU A 154 -17.92 -2.72 7.57
CA GLU A 154 -17.93 -4.04 6.94
C GLU A 154 -16.73 -4.22 6.01
N GLU A 155 -16.20 -3.10 5.49
CA GLU A 155 -15.01 -3.11 4.67
C GLU A 155 -13.79 -3.57 5.45
N LYS A 156 -13.12 -4.58 4.88
CA LYS A 156 -11.89 -5.14 5.40
C LYS A 156 -10.76 -4.71 4.49
N ASN A 157 -9.64 -4.35 5.08
CA ASN A 157 -8.41 -4.10 4.36
C ASN A 157 -7.25 -4.61 5.21
N CYS A 158 -6.25 -5.19 4.55
CA CYS A 158 -5.05 -5.62 5.22
C CYS A 158 -3.81 -5.35 4.37
N GLU A 159 -2.75 -4.99 5.06
CA GLU A 159 -1.46 -4.66 4.50
C GLU A 159 -0.40 -5.54 5.19
N LEU A 160 0.53 -6.09 4.41
CA LEU A 160 1.74 -6.74 4.91
C LEU A 160 2.94 -6.02 4.30
N LEU A 161 3.79 -5.48 5.16
CA LEU A 161 4.96 -4.68 4.79
C LEU A 161 6.22 -5.43 5.22
N MET A 162 7.06 -5.82 4.29
CA MET A 162 8.19 -6.73 4.48
C MET A 162 9.50 -6.00 4.22
N TYR A 163 10.47 -6.20 5.12
CA TYR A 163 11.75 -5.50 5.13
C TYR A 163 12.90 -6.47 4.93
N HIS A 164 13.91 -6.05 4.14
CA HIS A 164 15.14 -6.81 3.92
C HIS A 164 14.90 -8.26 3.49
N ILE A 165 14.12 -8.43 2.41
CA ILE A 165 13.87 -9.74 1.80
C ILE A 165 15.18 -10.45 1.42
N SER A 166 15.19 -11.77 1.56
CA SER A 166 16.39 -12.60 1.40
C SER A 166 16.10 -13.92 0.65
N GLY A 167 17.14 -14.74 0.46
CA GLY A 167 17.06 -16.01 -0.25
C GLY A 167 17.04 -15.90 -1.79
N ASP A 168 16.77 -17.01 -2.45
CA ASP A 168 16.92 -17.16 -3.91
C ASP A 168 15.97 -16.24 -4.70
N ILE A 169 14.78 -15.98 -4.17
CA ILE A 169 13.81 -15.08 -4.81
C ILE A 169 14.31 -13.63 -4.75
N ALA A 170 14.81 -13.18 -3.60
CA ALA A 170 15.42 -11.86 -3.48
C ALA A 170 16.65 -11.72 -4.39
N ALA A 171 17.49 -12.76 -4.49
CA ALA A 171 18.63 -12.79 -5.42
C ALA A 171 18.18 -12.69 -6.88
N TYR A 172 17.11 -13.40 -7.27
CA TYR A 172 16.53 -13.32 -8.60
C TYR A 172 15.97 -11.91 -8.91
N LEU A 173 15.24 -11.32 -7.97
CA LEU A 173 14.71 -9.95 -8.06
C LEU A 173 15.80 -8.87 -8.14
N ARG A 174 17.06 -9.19 -7.79
CA ARG A 174 18.22 -8.30 -7.93
C ARG A 174 19.08 -8.62 -9.16
N SER A 175 18.79 -9.71 -9.85
CA SER A 175 19.57 -10.18 -11.01
C SER A 175 19.20 -9.45 -12.30
N GLN A 176 20.10 -9.46 -13.28
CA GLN A 176 19.76 -9.03 -14.65
C GLN A 176 18.88 -10.08 -15.34
N GLY A 177 17.97 -9.65 -16.23
CA GLY A 177 17.13 -10.57 -17.01
C GLY A 177 15.93 -11.13 -16.25
N GLN A 178 15.40 -10.37 -15.28
CA GLN A 178 14.13 -10.66 -14.63
C GLN A 178 13.01 -10.81 -15.66
N ASN A 179 12.03 -11.63 -15.33
CA ASN A 179 10.86 -11.87 -16.15
C ASN A 179 9.63 -11.87 -15.25
N ALA A 180 8.62 -11.07 -15.62
CA ALA A 180 7.38 -10.92 -14.86
C ALA A 180 6.68 -12.28 -14.63
N GLU A 181 6.63 -13.15 -15.64
CA GLU A 181 6.02 -14.49 -15.50
C GLU A 181 6.75 -15.36 -14.46
N VAL A 182 8.08 -15.33 -14.44
CA VAL A 182 8.87 -16.05 -13.45
C VAL A 182 8.64 -15.49 -12.05
N ILE A 183 8.54 -14.16 -11.89
CA ILE A 183 8.19 -13.52 -10.61
C ILE A 183 6.81 -13.99 -10.14
N ARG A 184 5.78 -13.95 -11.01
CA ARG A 184 4.43 -14.45 -10.69
C ARG A 184 4.44 -15.91 -10.23
N GLN A 185 5.20 -16.76 -10.91
CA GLN A 185 5.34 -18.18 -10.56
C GLN A 185 6.07 -18.35 -9.21
N GLN A 186 7.16 -17.61 -8.98
CA GLN A 186 7.91 -17.66 -7.73
C GLN A 186 7.08 -17.19 -6.53
N LEU A 187 6.20 -16.20 -6.71
CA LEU A 187 5.27 -15.73 -5.69
C LEU A 187 3.98 -16.55 -5.59
N ARG A 188 3.79 -17.54 -6.49
CA ARG A 188 2.59 -18.39 -6.58
C ARG A 188 1.28 -17.59 -6.76
N LEU A 189 1.31 -16.48 -7.50
CA LEU A 189 0.15 -15.59 -7.62
C LEU A 189 -1.09 -16.27 -8.22
N ALA A 190 -0.92 -17.18 -9.17
CA ALA A 190 -2.03 -17.91 -9.80
C ALA A 190 -2.82 -18.80 -8.80
N GLU A 191 -2.14 -19.28 -7.75
CA GLU A 191 -2.75 -20.06 -6.68
C GLU A 191 -3.32 -19.15 -5.59
N LEU A 192 -2.51 -18.21 -5.10
CA LEU A 192 -2.90 -17.32 -4.01
C LEU A 192 -4.07 -16.41 -4.41
N PHE A 193 -4.17 -16.03 -5.68
CA PHE A 193 -5.21 -15.13 -6.20
C PHE A 193 -5.97 -15.77 -7.36
N SER A 194 -6.45 -16.99 -7.13
CA SER A 194 -7.18 -17.74 -8.16
C SER A 194 -8.42 -16.99 -8.67
N GLY A 195 -8.46 -16.79 -10.00
CA GLY A 195 -9.54 -16.10 -10.70
C GLY A 195 -9.42 -14.57 -10.72
N PHE A 196 -8.31 -14.01 -10.22
CA PHE A 196 -8.00 -12.59 -10.42
C PHE A 196 -7.43 -12.35 -11.82
N THR A 197 -7.82 -11.24 -12.43
CA THR A 197 -7.16 -10.70 -13.62
C THR A 197 -5.97 -9.87 -13.15
N LEU A 198 -4.78 -10.15 -13.69
CA LEU A 198 -3.54 -9.50 -13.27
C LEU A 198 -3.04 -8.52 -14.33
N ASP A 199 -2.46 -7.43 -13.85
CA ASP A 199 -1.66 -6.48 -14.64
C ASP A 199 -0.37 -6.20 -13.88
N ASP A 200 0.78 -6.38 -14.52
CA ASP A 200 2.08 -6.21 -13.87
C ASP A 200 3.10 -5.47 -14.71
N HIS A 201 4.04 -4.85 -14.01
CA HIS A 201 5.10 -4.06 -14.61
C HIS A 201 6.44 -4.41 -13.97
N LEU A 202 7.43 -4.62 -14.83
CA LEU A 202 8.82 -4.83 -14.42
C LEU A 202 9.63 -3.56 -14.71
N PHE A 203 10.13 -2.93 -13.66
CA PHE A 203 10.87 -1.68 -13.74
C PHE A 203 12.34 -1.90 -14.09
N SER A 204 12.94 -0.90 -14.73
CA SER A 204 14.37 -0.89 -15.06
C SER A 204 15.11 0.13 -14.19
N PRO A 205 16.23 -0.22 -13.53
CA PRO A 205 16.94 -1.50 -13.66
C PRO A 205 16.38 -2.64 -12.80
N LEU A 206 15.61 -2.31 -11.76
CA LEU A 206 15.02 -3.26 -10.80
C LEU A 206 13.66 -2.71 -10.33
N GLY A 207 12.78 -3.61 -9.92
CA GLY A 207 11.49 -3.28 -9.32
C GLY A 207 10.35 -4.03 -10.01
N TYR A 208 9.29 -4.33 -9.27
CA TYR A 208 8.14 -5.03 -9.82
C TYR A 208 6.86 -4.60 -9.10
N SER A 209 5.81 -4.34 -9.86
CA SER A 209 4.47 -4.04 -9.35
C SER A 209 3.46 -4.95 -10.02
N VAL A 210 2.46 -5.41 -9.27
CA VAL A 210 1.34 -6.17 -9.81
C VAL A 210 0.04 -5.79 -9.13
N ASN A 211 -0.96 -5.51 -9.94
CA ASN A 211 -2.34 -5.38 -9.52
C ASN A 211 -3.09 -6.65 -9.89
N GLY A 212 -4.04 -7.03 -9.04
CA GLY A 212 -5.04 -8.03 -9.40
C GLY A 212 -6.43 -7.55 -9.04
N ILE A 213 -7.40 -7.80 -9.93
CA ILE A 213 -8.81 -7.48 -9.69
C ILE A 213 -9.73 -8.69 -9.92
N LYS A 214 -10.78 -8.80 -9.11
CA LYS A 214 -11.85 -9.81 -9.23
C LYS A 214 -13.11 -9.29 -8.55
N ASP A 215 -14.20 -9.16 -9.28
CA ASP A 215 -15.42 -8.53 -8.78
C ASP A 215 -15.07 -7.15 -8.15
N ASP A 216 -15.55 -6.86 -6.93
CA ASP A 216 -15.21 -5.67 -6.15
C ASP A 216 -13.88 -5.79 -5.37
N LYS A 217 -13.15 -6.90 -5.52
CA LYS A 217 -11.92 -7.20 -4.79
C LYS A 217 -10.67 -6.84 -5.59
N TYR A 218 -9.64 -6.40 -4.85
CA TYR A 218 -8.33 -6.14 -5.40
C TYR A 218 -7.21 -6.65 -4.50
N PHE A 219 -6.05 -6.82 -5.09
CA PHE A 219 -4.78 -6.76 -4.37
C PHE A 219 -3.75 -5.97 -5.17
N THR A 220 -2.73 -5.45 -4.50
CA THR A 220 -1.52 -4.98 -5.15
C THR A 220 -0.28 -5.48 -4.41
N ILE A 221 0.81 -5.74 -5.13
CA ILE A 221 2.13 -6.04 -4.55
C ILE A 221 3.16 -5.11 -5.21
N HIS A 222 3.95 -4.42 -4.40
CA HIS A 222 5.07 -3.59 -4.87
C HIS A 222 6.37 -4.10 -4.28
N ILE A 223 7.37 -4.30 -5.14
CA ILE A 223 8.67 -4.87 -4.79
C ILE A 223 9.77 -3.90 -5.17
N SER A 224 10.46 -3.39 -4.16
CA SER A 224 11.70 -2.63 -4.27
C SER A 224 12.84 -3.51 -3.75
N PRO A 225 13.56 -4.25 -4.62
CA PRO A 225 14.45 -5.32 -4.19
C PRO A 225 15.86 -4.85 -3.83
N GLN A 226 16.17 -3.55 -3.87
CA GLN A 226 17.51 -3.00 -3.62
C GLN A 226 18.04 -3.49 -2.26
N GLU A 227 19.22 -4.09 -2.22
CA GLU A 227 19.70 -4.87 -1.07
C GLU A 227 19.66 -4.10 0.27
N GLN A 228 20.11 -2.84 0.27
CA GLN A 228 20.21 -2.00 1.46
C GLN A 228 18.87 -1.41 1.93
N SER A 229 17.88 -1.32 1.04
CA SER A 229 16.58 -0.69 1.30
C SER A 229 15.42 -1.58 0.81
N ALA A 230 15.62 -2.89 0.86
CA ALA A 230 14.70 -3.85 0.29
C ALA A 230 13.37 -3.78 1.02
N TYR A 231 12.31 -3.55 0.25
CA TYR A 231 10.97 -3.33 0.75
C TYR A 231 9.95 -4.00 -0.17
N VAL A 232 9.03 -4.75 0.41
CA VAL A 232 7.90 -5.33 -0.31
C VAL A 232 6.61 -5.03 0.44
N SER A 233 5.63 -4.46 -0.22
CA SER A 233 4.29 -4.30 0.33
C SER A 233 3.29 -5.15 -0.43
N ILE A 234 2.29 -5.65 0.30
CA ILE A 234 1.05 -6.15 -0.28
C ILE A 234 -0.12 -5.49 0.43
N GLU A 235 -1.13 -5.11 -0.35
CA GLU A 235 -2.41 -4.62 0.15
C GLU A 235 -3.56 -5.36 -0.53
N THR A 236 -4.63 -5.66 0.21
CA THR A 236 -5.87 -6.22 -0.34
C THR A 236 -7.09 -5.88 0.51
N ASN A 237 -8.28 -5.85 -0.11
CA ASN A 237 -9.57 -5.82 0.57
C ASN A 237 -10.23 -7.20 0.71
N LEU A 238 -9.46 -8.28 0.50
CA LEU A 238 -9.92 -9.63 0.77
C LEU A 238 -10.13 -9.86 2.28
N ASP A 239 -11.18 -10.61 2.61
CA ASP A 239 -11.37 -11.12 3.96
C ASP A 239 -10.43 -12.30 4.21
N LEU A 240 -9.16 -12.02 4.51
CA LEU A 240 -8.13 -13.07 4.65
C LEU A 240 -8.44 -14.09 5.76
N ALA A 241 -9.27 -13.77 6.75
CA ALA A 241 -9.71 -14.72 7.76
C ALA A 241 -10.61 -15.84 7.19
N ASN A 242 -11.36 -15.54 6.12
CA ASN A 242 -12.24 -16.49 5.44
C ASN A 242 -11.75 -16.86 4.04
N TYR A 243 -10.59 -16.35 3.62
CA TYR A 243 -10.03 -16.63 2.32
C TYR A 243 -9.33 -18.01 2.34
N PRO A 244 -9.51 -18.86 1.31
CA PRO A 244 -9.06 -20.25 1.35
C PRO A 244 -7.54 -20.44 1.30
N TYR A 245 -6.77 -19.37 1.07
CA TYR A 245 -5.31 -19.44 0.95
C TYR A 245 -4.64 -18.55 2.02
N PRO A 246 -3.58 -19.04 2.70
CA PRO A 246 -2.87 -18.27 3.70
C PRO A 246 -1.85 -17.32 3.04
N VAL A 247 -2.36 -16.27 2.38
CA VAL A 247 -1.58 -15.35 1.52
C VAL A 247 -0.35 -14.82 2.23
N PHE A 248 -0.51 -14.23 3.43
CA PHE A 248 0.60 -13.62 4.16
C PHE A 248 1.66 -14.65 4.57
N ALA A 249 1.25 -15.79 5.13
CA ALA A 249 2.18 -16.86 5.51
C ALA A 249 3.00 -17.34 4.31
N LYS A 250 2.36 -17.51 3.15
CA LYS A 250 3.03 -17.96 1.92
C LYS A 250 3.98 -16.92 1.36
N LEU A 251 3.63 -15.64 1.39
CA LEU A 251 4.54 -14.58 0.94
C LEU A 251 5.76 -14.46 1.87
N LEU A 252 5.54 -14.52 3.19
CA LEU A 252 6.63 -14.52 4.19
C LEU A 252 7.59 -15.70 3.99
N GLU A 253 7.07 -16.91 3.76
CA GLU A 253 7.87 -18.12 3.48
C GLU A 253 8.77 -17.94 2.25
N ARG A 254 8.26 -17.27 1.20
CA ARG A 254 8.93 -17.12 -0.09
C ARG A 254 9.93 -15.97 -0.10
N LEU A 255 9.57 -14.84 0.48
CA LEU A 255 10.37 -13.61 0.44
C LEU A 255 11.36 -13.49 1.62
N GLN A 256 11.16 -14.27 2.68
CA GLN A 256 12.09 -14.38 3.82
C GLN A 256 12.58 -13.01 4.35
N PRO A 257 11.67 -12.09 4.69
CA PRO A 257 12.05 -10.77 5.20
C PRO A 257 12.63 -10.86 6.62
N SER A 258 13.59 -9.99 6.94
CA SER A 258 14.14 -9.95 8.30
C SER A 258 13.10 -9.48 9.33
N SER A 259 12.25 -8.53 8.95
CA SER A 259 11.13 -8.03 9.76
C SER A 259 9.92 -7.72 8.89
N TRP A 260 8.74 -7.63 9.50
CA TRP A 260 7.52 -7.23 8.81
C TRP A 260 6.52 -6.56 9.72
N ASP A 261 5.68 -5.72 9.13
CA ASP A 261 4.52 -5.12 9.76
C ASP A 261 3.24 -5.67 9.13
N ILE A 262 2.20 -5.85 9.95
CA ILE A 262 0.84 -6.13 9.49
C ILE A 262 -0.07 -5.02 9.98
N ILE A 263 -0.86 -4.47 9.06
CA ILE A 263 -1.88 -3.47 9.35
C ILE A 263 -3.22 -4.04 8.91
N GLY A 264 -4.20 -4.05 9.80
CA GLY A 264 -5.54 -4.57 9.52
C GLY A 264 -6.61 -3.52 9.84
N PHE A 265 -7.55 -3.32 8.93
CA PHE A 265 -8.73 -2.48 9.09
C PHE A 265 -9.97 -3.38 9.12
N ASN A 266 -10.69 -3.36 10.24
CA ASN A 266 -11.85 -4.23 10.57
C ASN A 266 -11.57 -5.73 10.40
N LEU A 267 -10.29 -6.10 10.36
CA LEU A 267 -9.81 -7.45 10.21
C LEU A 267 -8.60 -7.62 11.11
N ALA A 268 -8.75 -8.44 12.15
CA ALA A 268 -7.61 -8.97 12.87
C ALA A 268 -6.95 -10.06 12.01
N HIS A 269 -5.62 -10.14 12.03
CA HIS A 269 -4.90 -11.23 11.38
C HIS A 269 -4.62 -12.35 12.38
N GLU A 270 -4.51 -13.56 11.85
CA GLU A 270 -3.98 -14.70 12.57
C GLU A 270 -2.54 -14.95 12.14
N GLU A 271 -1.68 -15.31 13.08
CA GLU A 271 -0.25 -15.62 12.84
C GLU A 271 -0.02 -17.08 12.43
N SER A 272 -1.11 -17.80 12.12
CA SER A 272 -1.10 -19.20 11.71
C SER A 272 -0.16 -19.40 10.52
N ASP A 273 0.73 -20.38 10.63
CA ASP A 273 1.72 -20.76 9.61
C ASP A 273 2.79 -19.71 9.25
N PHE A 274 2.94 -18.64 10.04
CA PHE A 274 4.05 -17.70 9.84
C PHE A 274 5.41 -18.35 10.13
N PRO A 275 6.49 -17.94 9.43
CA PRO A 275 7.86 -18.34 9.80
C PRO A 275 8.17 -18.01 11.25
N VAL A 276 9.11 -18.72 11.88
CA VAL A 276 9.44 -18.50 13.30
C VAL A 276 9.88 -17.06 13.56
N HIS A 277 9.18 -16.38 14.46
CA HIS A 277 9.31 -14.94 14.68
C HIS A 277 9.18 -14.54 16.15
N LEU A 278 9.38 -13.25 16.41
CA LEU A 278 9.04 -12.54 17.64
C LEU A 278 8.12 -11.37 17.30
N CYS A 279 7.01 -11.23 18.03
CA CYS A 279 6.20 -10.00 18.00
C CYS A 279 6.90 -8.96 18.88
N LEU A 280 7.43 -7.91 18.27
CA LEU A 280 8.14 -6.84 18.97
C LEU A 280 7.20 -5.75 19.49
N GLY A 281 6.04 -5.59 18.85
CA GLY A 281 5.00 -4.69 19.30
C GLY A 281 3.69 -4.92 18.56
N SER A 282 2.58 -4.71 19.25
CA SER A 282 1.26 -4.71 18.64
C SER A 282 0.35 -3.71 19.33
N CYS A 283 -0.65 -3.21 18.61
CA CYS A 283 -1.71 -2.42 19.18
C CYS A 283 -3.00 -2.54 18.37
N SER A 284 -4.11 -2.20 19.04
CA SER A 284 -5.43 -2.12 18.45
C SER A 284 -6.03 -0.77 18.83
N ILE A 285 -6.58 -0.07 17.85
CA ILE A 285 -7.25 1.21 18.05
C ILE A 285 -8.63 1.12 17.42
N THR A 286 -9.66 1.44 18.21
CA THR A 286 -10.99 1.73 17.67
C THR A 286 -11.11 3.23 17.50
N THR A 287 -11.25 3.69 16.26
CA THR A 287 -11.43 5.12 15.96
C THR A 287 -12.78 5.63 16.51
N SER A 288 -12.97 6.95 16.57
CA SER A 288 -14.30 7.50 16.94
C SER A 288 -15.41 7.18 15.93
N LEU A 289 -15.06 6.63 14.77
CA LEU A 289 -15.99 6.18 13.74
C LEU A 289 -16.29 4.67 13.83
N GLY A 290 -15.67 3.95 14.77
CA GLY A 290 -15.87 2.52 14.96
C GLY A 290 -14.92 1.62 14.18
N TYR A 291 -14.08 2.17 13.28
CA TYR A 291 -13.06 1.39 12.59
C TYR A 291 -12.08 0.77 13.58
N ASN A 292 -11.88 -0.53 13.49
CA ASN A 292 -10.88 -1.25 14.27
C ASN A 292 -9.61 -1.37 13.45
N ILE A 293 -8.52 -0.79 13.97
CA ILE A 293 -7.22 -0.78 13.31
C ILE A 293 -6.28 -1.60 14.17
N HIS A 294 -5.70 -2.63 13.56
CA HIS A 294 -4.69 -3.50 14.16
C HIS A 294 -3.34 -3.19 13.53
N PHE A 295 -2.30 -3.11 14.36
CA PHE A 295 -0.93 -3.01 13.92
C PHE A 295 -0.10 -4.03 14.70
N SER A 296 0.75 -4.77 14.00
CA SER A 296 1.75 -5.62 14.62
C SER A 296 3.08 -5.51 13.88
N HIS A 297 4.17 -5.45 14.63
CA HIS A 297 5.54 -5.44 14.15
C HIS A 297 6.26 -6.72 14.61
N TYR A 298 6.87 -7.41 13.65
CA TYR A 298 7.50 -8.71 13.85
C TYR A 298 8.95 -8.71 13.37
N GLN A 299 9.76 -9.51 14.04
CA GLN A 299 11.13 -9.82 13.64
C GLN A 299 11.27 -11.32 13.42
N GLN A 300 11.78 -11.73 12.26
CA GLN A 300 12.13 -13.12 12.02
C GLN A 300 13.28 -13.52 12.95
N ARG A 301 13.24 -14.75 13.48
CA ARG A 301 14.35 -15.28 14.29
C ARG A 301 15.53 -15.71 13.41
N CYS A 302 16.22 -14.73 12.84
CA CYS A 302 17.47 -14.89 12.11
C CYS A 302 18.57 -14.03 12.74
N GLN A 303 19.80 -14.56 12.77
CA GLN A 303 20.97 -13.76 13.15
C GLN A 303 21.55 -13.13 11.89
N GLU A 304 21.47 -11.82 11.78
CA GLU A 304 22.13 -11.07 10.72
C GLU A 304 23.56 -10.69 11.16
N VAL A 305 24.51 -10.80 10.22
CA VAL A 305 25.87 -10.30 10.40
C VAL A 305 25.96 -8.98 9.65
N LEU A 306 25.96 -7.87 10.39
CA LEU A 306 26.09 -6.55 9.80
C LEU A 306 27.50 -6.34 9.24
N ILE A 307 27.58 -5.87 8.00
CA ILE A 307 28.84 -5.52 7.35
C ILE A 307 28.97 -3.98 7.38
N PRO A 308 30.05 -3.43 7.97
CA PRO A 308 30.26 -1.98 7.97
C PRO A 308 30.38 -1.43 6.55
N GLU A 309 29.70 -0.32 6.30
CA GLU A 309 29.78 0.42 5.03
C GLU A 309 30.62 1.68 5.20
N PHE A 310 31.44 1.99 4.20
CA PHE A 310 32.16 3.27 4.14
C PHE A 310 31.24 4.33 3.55
N MET A 311 30.95 5.36 4.34
CA MET A 311 30.21 6.56 3.90
C MET A 311 31.17 7.66 3.42
#